data_AF-A0A6N4SQ51-F1
#
_entry.id   AF-A0A6N4SQ51-F1
#
_cell.length_a   1.000
_cell.length_b   1.000
_cell.length_c   1.000
_cell.angle_alpha   90.00
_cell.angle_beta   90.00
_cell.angle_gamma   90.00
#
_symmetry.space_group_name_H-M   'P 1'
#
loop_
_entity.id
_entity.type
_entity.pdbx_description
1 polymer ?
#
loop_
_entity_poly.entity_id
_entity_poly.type
_entity_poly.pdbx_seq_one_letter_code
_entity_poly.pdbx_strand_id
1 'polypeptide(L)'
;MEKIFWTKEYQEDVGTKDEQGWYDYAYRYYIYWFTFPNRQKIKVRRYTDTPDHCSIFLPEEDLAIKKALDKSPSKNYIFGVVNFLLKKEGAKTIDYYNMGYKSIDLSKVRNNRNEFVFEEGKVGK
;
A
#
# COMPACT_ATOMS: atom_id res chain seq x y z
N MET A 1 -17.23 -10.39 8.47
CA MET A 1 -15.96 -9.88 7.94
C MET A 1 -16.26 -8.98 6.76
N GLU A 2 -15.61 -7.82 6.70
CA GLU A 2 -15.74 -6.89 5.59
C GLU A 2 -14.82 -7.34 4.45
N LYS A 3 -15.29 -7.23 3.21
CA LYS A 3 -14.50 -7.62 2.03
C LYS A 3 -13.70 -6.44 1.50
N ILE A 4 -12.42 -6.67 1.28
CA ILE A 4 -11.52 -5.72 0.61
C ILE A 4 -11.08 -6.38 -0.69
N PHE A 5 -11.37 -5.72 -1.81
CA PHE A 5 -10.86 -6.16 -3.10
C PHE A 5 -9.47 -5.60 -3.32
N TRP A 6 -8.56 -6.39 -3.87
CA TRP A 6 -7.22 -5.89 -4.22
C TRP A 6 -6.78 -6.33 -5.60
N THR A 7 -6.04 -5.47 -6.30
CA THR A 7 -5.34 -5.81 -7.55
C THR A 7 -3.86 -5.53 -7.40
N LYS A 8 -3.04 -6.15 -8.25
CA LYS A 8 -1.59 -5.95 -8.33
C LYS A 8 -1.15 -5.83 -9.79
N GLU A 9 -0.40 -4.80 -10.08
CA GLU A 9 0.09 -4.49 -11.43
C GLU A 9 1.57 -4.15 -11.37
N TYR A 10 2.34 -4.64 -12.34
CA TYR A 10 3.74 -4.29 -12.51
C TYR A 10 3.87 -2.97 -13.26
N GLN A 11 4.78 -2.11 -12.83
CA GLN A 11 5.06 -0.82 -13.45
C GLN A 11 6.57 -0.59 -13.54
N GLU A 12 6.98 0.05 -14.64
CA GLU A 12 8.34 0.55 -14.82
C GLU A 12 8.26 2.05 -15.09
N ASP A 13 9.04 2.80 -14.32
CA ASP A 13 9.21 4.24 -14.50
C ASP A 13 10.70 4.46 -14.77
N VAL A 14 11.02 4.62 -16.06
CA VAL A 14 12.37 4.78 -16.56
C VAL A 14 12.49 6.17 -17.15
N GLY A 15 13.59 6.86 -16.87
CA GLY A 15 13.80 8.17 -17.44
C GLY A 15 14.41 8.11 -18.83
N THR A 16 15.24 9.09 -19.17
CA THR A 16 15.74 9.24 -20.54
C THR A 16 16.98 8.38 -20.76
N LYS A 17 17.12 7.80 -21.96
CA LYS A 17 18.34 7.09 -22.35
C LYS A 17 19.44 8.07 -22.73
N ASP A 18 20.65 7.83 -22.23
CA ASP A 18 21.86 8.47 -22.75
C ASP A 18 22.29 7.89 -24.12
N GLU A 19 23.35 8.45 -24.70
CA GLU A 19 23.91 8.03 -25.99
C GLU A 19 24.44 6.58 -25.98
N GLN A 20 24.69 6.03 -24.79
CA GLN A 20 25.15 4.65 -24.59
C GLN A 20 24.00 3.69 -24.26
N GLY A 21 22.77 4.19 -24.18
CA GLY A 21 21.54 3.42 -23.96
C GLY A 21 21.19 3.17 -22.48
N TRP A 22 21.89 3.80 -21.54
CA TRP A 22 21.59 3.72 -20.10
C TRP A 22 20.49 4.70 -19.71
N TYR A 23 19.62 4.27 -18.80
CA TYR A 23 18.61 5.14 -18.20
C TYR A 23 19.21 5.92 -17.02
N ASP A 24 18.91 7.21 -16.92
CA ASP A 24 19.21 8.07 -15.76
C ASP A 24 18.57 7.59 -14.46
N TYR A 25 17.40 6.95 -14.55
CA TYR A 25 16.80 6.14 -13.49
C TYR A 25 15.92 5.03 -14.07
N ALA A 26 15.76 3.94 -13.31
CA ALA A 26 14.86 2.86 -13.65
C ALA A 26 14.19 2.29 -12.40
N TYR A 27 13.02 2.81 -12.06
CA TYR A 27 12.21 2.31 -10.95
C TYR A 27 11.28 1.21 -11.43
N ARG A 28 11.40 0.04 -10.83
CA ARG A 28 10.52 -1.11 -11.09
C ARG A 28 9.75 -1.43 -9.83
N TYR A 29 8.43 -1.41 -9.90
CA TYR A 29 7.59 -1.57 -8.72
C TYR A 29 6.25 -2.23 -9.04
N TYR A 30 5.65 -2.86 -8.03
CA TYR A 30 4.27 -3.27 -8.07
C TYR A 30 3.39 -2.18 -7.47
N ILE A 31 2.29 -1.85 -8.16
CA ILE A 31 1.19 -1.08 -7.60
C ILE A 31 0.13 -2.06 -7.10
N TYR A 32 -0.28 -1.91 -5.86
CA TYR A 32 -1.49 -2.53 -5.33
C TYR A 32 -2.58 -1.48 -5.20
N TRP A 33 -3.79 -1.84 -5.60
CA TRP A 33 -4.99 -1.06 -5.33
C TRP A 33 -5.89 -1.84 -4.40
N PHE A 34 -6.21 -1.30 -3.23
CA PHE A 34 -7.17 -1.86 -2.31
C PHE A 34 -8.46 -1.05 -2.39
N THR A 35 -9.59 -1.71 -2.66
CA THR A 35 -10.93 -1.09 -2.70
C THR A 35 -11.76 -1.60 -1.54
N PHE A 36 -12.22 -0.68 -0.69
CA PHE A 36 -12.98 -0.98 0.52
C PHE A 36 -14.50 -1.03 0.25
N PRO A 37 -15.32 -1.57 1.17
CA PRO A 37 -16.78 -1.62 1.02
C PRO A 37 -17.43 -0.25 0.76
N ASN A 38 -16.85 0.82 1.32
CA ASN A 38 -17.30 2.20 1.11
C ASN A 38 -16.81 2.82 -0.22
N ARG A 39 -16.20 2.02 -1.12
CA ARG A 39 -15.61 2.41 -2.41
C ARG A 39 -14.38 3.31 -2.33
N GLN A 40 -13.88 3.64 -1.14
CA GLN A 40 -12.58 4.28 -1.02
C GLN A 40 -11.48 3.34 -1.52
N LYS A 41 -10.44 3.93 -2.10
CA LYS A 41 -9.29 3.21 -2.63
C LYS A 41 -8.01 3.66 -1.96
N ILE A 42 -7.15 2.72 -1.63
CA ILE A 42 -5.77 2.98 -1.20
C ILE A 42 -4.81 2.38 -2.23
N LYS A 43 -3.81 3.18 -2.59
CA LYS A 43 -2.70 2.78 -3.44
C LYS A 43 -1.52 2.40 -2.57
N VAL A 44 -0.85 1.30 -2.91
CA VAL A 44 0.43 0.92 -2.30
C VAL A 44 1.44 0.69 -3.41
N ARG A 45 2.66 1.21 -3.25
CA ARG A 45 3.81 0.84 -4.08
C ARG A 45 4.72 -0.09 -3.30
N ARG A 46 5.24 -1.11 -3.98
CA ARG A 46 6.29 -1.99 -3.48
C ARG A 46 7.38 -2.07 -4.55
N TYR A 47 8.54 -1.50 -4.27
CA TYR A 47 9.63 -1.52 -5.23
C TYR A 47 10.27 -2.91 -5.29
N THR A 48 10.75 -3.29 -6.47
CA THR A 48 11.32 -4.63 -6.71
C THR A 48 12.75 -4.77 -6.18
N ASP A 49 13.47 -3.65 -6.05
CA ASP A 49 14.81 -3.56 -5.46
C ASP A 49 14.78 -3.63 -3.92
N THR A 50 13.69 -3.16 -3.32
CA THR A 50 13.43 -3.14 -1.87
C THR A 50 12.12 -3.85 -1.56
N PRO A 51 12.03 -5.17 -1.85
CA PRO A 51 10.77 -5.90 -1.76
C PRO A 51 10.26 -6.02 -0.31
N ASP A 52 11.09 -5.78 0.70
CA ASP A 52 10.65 -5.72 2.09
C ASP A 52 10.07 -4.35 2.51
N HIS A 53 10.08 -3.36 1.61
CA HIS A 53 9.52 -2.03 1.84
C HIS A 53 8.28 -1.77 0.97
N CYS A 54 7.20 -1.33 1.62
CA CYS A 54 5.99 -0.83 0.96
C CYS A 54 5.70 0.62 1.34
N SER A 55 5.18 1.40 0.40
CA SER A 55 4.72 2.78 0.62
C SER A 55 3.24 2.92 0.32
N ILE A 56 2.46 3.31 1.31
CA ILE A 56 1.02 3.56 1.23
C ILE A 56 0.78 5.02 0.83
N PHE A 57 -0.02 5.25 -0.22
CA PHE A 57 -0.42 6.58 -0.64
C PHE A 57 -1.86 6.81 -0.17
N LEU A 58 -2.00 7.72 0.80
CA LEU A 58 -3.29 8.10 1.34
C LEU A 58 -3.93 9.18 0.44
N PRO A 59 -5.26 9.22 0.29
CA PRO A 59 -5.94 10.31 -0.40
C PRO A 59 -5.66 11.64 0.31
N GLU A 60 -5.37 12.70 -0.44
CA GLU A 60 -4.96 14.02 0.09
C GLU A 60 -6.00 14.66 1.03
N GLU A 61 -7.28 14.28 0.92
CA GLU A 61 -8.37 14.89 1.69
C GLU A 61 -8.70 14.16 3.02
N ASP A 62 -8.03 13.06 3.35
CA ASP A 62 -8.54 12.19 4.42
C ASP A 62 -8.03 12.57 5.82
N LEU A 63 -8.50 13.72 6.31
CA LEU A 63 -8.44 14.14 7.71
C LEU A 63 -9.01 13.07 8.67
N ALA A 64 -9.89 12.18 8.17
CA ALA A 64 -10.43 11.07 8.94
C ALA A 64 -9.44 9.91 9.07
N ILE A 65 -8.56 9.66 8.10
CA ILE A 65 -7.44 8.72 8.22
C ILE A 65 -6.46 9.14 9.32
N LYS A 66 -6.12 10.43 9.39
CA LYS A 66 -5.27 10.97 10.47
C LYS A 66 -5.92 10.73 11.84
N LYS A 67 -7.21 11.03 11.97
CA LYS A 67 -7.99 10.75 13.20
C LYS A 67 -8.18 9.25 13.48
N ALA A 68 -8.25 8.39 12.45
CA ALA A 68 -8.44 6.95 12.57
C ALA A 68 -7.16 6.21 12.98
N LEU A 69 -5.98 6.74 12.62
CA LEU A 69 -4.71 6.31 13.22
C LEU A 69 -4.65 6.67 14.71
N ASP A 70 -5.31 7.76 15.12
CA ASP A 70 -5.23 8.29 16.48
C ASP A 70 -6.33 7.79 17.47
N LYS A 71 -7.52 7.34 17.01
CA LYS A 71 -8.69 7.18 17.93
C LYS A 71 -9.33 5.80 18.11
N SER A 72 -9.16 4.80 17.25
CA SER A 72 -9.61 3.43 17.56
C SER A 72 -9.16 2.39 16.52
N PRO A 73 -8.40 1.33 16.87
CA PRO A 73 -7.79 0.44 15.88
C PRO A 73 -8.71 -0.63 15.24
N SER A 74 -9.90 -0.90 15.78
CA SER A 74 -10.64 -2.16 15.51
C SER A 74 -11.50 -2.19 14.24
N LYS A 75 -11.46 -1.13 13.41
CA LYS A 75 -12.06 -1.09 12.05
C LYS A 75 -11.29 -0.21 11.07
N ASN A 76 -10.00 0.01 11.32
CA ASN A 76 -9.20 0.85 10.44
C ASN A 76 -8.72 0.02 9.24
N TYR A 77 -9.30 0.27 8.07
CA TYR A 77 -8.93 -0.38 6.81
C TYR A 77 -7.43 -0.31 6.50
N ILE A 78 -6.73 0.74 6.94
CA ILE A 78 -5.28 0.87 6.78
C ILE A 78 -4.55 -0.23 7.53
N PHE A 79 -4.93 -0.55 8.77
CA PHE A 79 -4.31 -1.67 9.50
C PHE A 79 -4.64 -3.01 8.85
N GLY A 80 -5.79 -3.12 8.18
CA GLY A 80 -6.11 -4.27 7.32
C GLY A 80 -5.07 -4.40 6.20
N VAL A 81 -4.85 -3.33 5.45
CA VAL A 81 -3.85 -3.27 4.36
C VAL A 81 -2.44 -3.55 4.89
N VAL A 82 -2.05 -2.95 6.03
CA VAL A 82 -0.75 -3.21 6.67
C VAL A 82 -0.60 -4.70 7.01
N ASN A 83 -1.59 -5.32 7.67
CA ASN A 83 -1.52 -6.76 7.97
C ASN A 83 -1.44 -7.62 6.71
N PHE A 84 -2.17 -7.26 5.65
CA PHE A 84 -2.05 -7.91 4.36
C PHE A 84 -0.61 -7.84 3.83
N LEU A 85 -0.01 -6.65 3.82
CA LEU A 85 1.37 -6.45 3.33
C LEU A 85 2.40 -7.20 4.17
N LEU A 86 2.28 -7.19 5.49
CA LEU A 86 3.19 -7.92 6.39
C LEU A 86 3.10 -9.44 6.19
N LYS A 87 1.88 -9.98 6.04
CA LYS A 87 1.66 -11.43 6.06
C LYS A 87 1.65 -12.09 4.69
N LYS A 88 1.10 -11.43 3.68
CA LYS A 88 1.00 -11.96 2.33
C LYS A 88 2.19 -11.54 1.46
N GLU A 89 2.62 -10.29 1.55
CA GLU A 89 3.73 -9.77 0.74
C GLU A 89 5.09 -9.84 1.44
N GLY A 90 5.12 -10.10 2.76
CA GLY A 90 6.35 -10.23 3.54
C GLY A 90 7.06 -8.89 3.78
N ALA A 91 6.34 -7.78 3.76
CA ALA A 91 6.91 -6.48 4.07
C ALA A 91 7.43 -6.42 5.51
N LYS A 92 8.53 -5.69 5.72
CA LYS A 92 9.17 -5.42 7.02
C LYS A 92 9.15 -3.95 7.38
N THR A 93 9.12 -3.08 6.38
CA THR A 93 8.99 -1.63 6.52
C THR A 93 7.76 -1.19 5.74
N ILE A 94 6.89 -0.40 6.38
CA ILE A 94 5.73 0.17 5.72
C ILE A 94 5.67 1.65 6.07
N ASP A 95 5.81 2.47 5.04
CA ASP A 95 5.68 3.91 5.13
C ASP A 95 4.33 4.35 4.57
N TYR A 96 3.85 5.53 4.97
CA TYR A 96 2.77 6.22 4.30
C TYR A 96 3.22 7.60 3.83
N TYR A 97 2.70 8.03 2.69
CA TYR A 97 2.92 9.36 2.15
C TYR A 97 1.78 10.30 2.53
N ASN A 98 2.12 11.37 3.23
CA ASN A 98 1.24 12.51 3.53
C ASN A 98 2.09 13.78 3.65
N MET A 99 2.24 14.52 2.55
CA MET A 99 3.16 15.66 2.44
C MET A 99 4.61 15.29 2.83
N GLY A 100 4.98 14.02 2.65
CA GLY A 100 6.23 13.42 3.11
C GLY A 100 6.02 11.97 3.56
N TYR A 101 7.09 11.17 3.53
CA TYR A 101 7.06 9.77 4.00
C TYR A 101 7.19 9.69 5.52
N LYS A 102 6.38 8.84 6.13
CA LYS A 102 6.40 8.54 7.56
C LYS A 102 6.24 7.05 7.78
N SER A 103 7.09 6.48 8.62
CA SER A 103 7.03 5.06 8.94
C SER A 103 5.89 4.73 9.90
N ILE A 104 5.21 3.62 9.63
CA ILE A 104 4.21 3.05 10.54
C ILE A 104 4.95 2.26 11.62
N ASP A 105 4.65 2.55 12.88
CA ASP A 105 5.13 1.75 14.01
C ASP A 105 4.43 0.39 14.03
N LEU A 106 5.08 -0.62 13.45
CA LEU A 106 4.55 -1.96 13.29
C LEU A 106 4.29 -2.67 14.64
N SER A 107 4.93 -2.23 15.73
CA SER A 107 4.67 -2.79 17.08
C SER A 107 3.27 -2.47 17.60
N LYS A 108 2.65 -1.39 17.07
CA LYS A 108 1.30 -0.95 17.44
C LYS A 108 0.22 -1.52 16.53
N VAL A 109 0.60 -2.23 15.46
CA VAL A 109 -0.34 -2.82 14.51
C VAL A 109 -0.98 -4.05 15.14
N ARG A 110 -2.27 -3.94 15.47
CA ARG A 110 -3.05 -5.08 15.95
C ARG A 110 -3.33 -6.05 14.80
N ASN A 111 -3.38 -7.34 15.12
CA ASN A 111 -3.79 -8.38 14.18
C ASN A 111 -5.31 -8.34 13.99
N ASN A 112 -5.77 -8.00 12.77
CA ASN A 112 -7.18 -7.89 12.42
C ASN A 112 -7.63 -8.93 11.37
N ARG A 113 -6.98 -10.12 11.36
CA ARG A 113 -7.29 -11.23 10.44
C ARG A 113 -8.75 -11.67 10.43
N ASN A 114 -9.48 -11.47 11.52
CA ASN A 114 -10.89 -11.86 11.65
C ASN A 114 -11.87 -10.72 11.32
N GLU A 115 -11.36 -9.53 10.94
CA GLU A 115 -12.19 -8.37 10.59
C GLU A 115 -12.36 -8.26 9.07
N PHE A 116 -11.30 -8.54 8.31
CA PHE A 116 -11.25 -8.34 6.87
C PHE A 116 -10.95 -9.62 6.09
N VAL A 117 -11.63 -9.78 4.95
CA VAL A 117 -11.30 -10.79 3.93
C VAL A 117 -10.77 -10.06 2.69
N PHE A 118 -9.64 -10.52 2.18
CA PHE A 118 -9.01 -9.95 0.99
C PHE A 118 -9.28 -10.83 -0.23
N GLU A 119 -10.01 -10.29 -1.20
CA GLU A 119 -10.33 -10.97 -2.46
C GLU A 119 -9.54 -10.32 -3.60
N GLU A 120 -8.82 -11.13 -4.38
CA GLU A 120 -8.10 -10.63 -5.54
C GLU A 120 -9.09 -10.32 -6.66
N GLY A 121 -9.09 -9.07 -7.11
CA GLY A 121 -9.86 -8.62 -8.26
C GLY A 121 -9.15 -8.96 -9.57
N LYS A 122 -9.92 -9.06 -10.66
CA LYS A 122 -9.34 -9.12 -12.01
C LYS A 122 -8.90 -7.72 -12.41
N VAL A 123 -7.62 -7.54 -12.74
CA VAL A 123 -7.14 -6.36 -13.46
C VAL A 123 -7.89 -6.37 -14.80
N GLY A 124 -8.69 -5.32 -15.05
CA GLY A 124 -9.40 -5.18 -16.33
C GLY A 124 -8.38 -5.13 -17.45
N LYS A 125 -8.50 -6.05 -18.42
CA LYS A 125 -7.81 -5.96 -19.71
C LYS A 125 -8.49 -4.93 -20.59
#